data_AF-A0A662W6G9-F1
#
_entry.id   AF-A0A662W6G9-F1
#
_cell.length_a   1.000
_cell.length_b   1.000
_cell.length_c   1.000
_cell.angle_alpha   90.00
_cell.angle_beta   90.00
_cell.angle_gamma   90.00
#
_symmetry.space_group_name_H-M   'P 1'
#
loop_
_entity.id
_entity.type
_entity.pdbx_description
1 polymer ?
#
loop_
_entity_poly.entity_id
_entity_poly.type
_entity_poly.pdbx_seq_one_letter_code
_entity_poly.pdbx_strand_id
1 'polypeptide(L)' 'MSKFVSIVVPTCNRPEMLKECLESYLTKAILKDKYEIIVVDSSSEIDSKTIEVLKNKSPSRFVYLH' A
#
# COMPACT_ATOMS: atom_id res chain seq x y z
N MET A 1 6.17 -0.78 -25.18
CA MET A 1 5.10 -1.14 -24.22
C MET A 1 5.61 -0.97 -22.80
N SER A 2 5.03 -0.08 -22.01
CA SER A 2 5.29 -0.03 -20.56
C SER A 2 4.43 -1.09 -19.87
N LYS A 3 5.04 -1.98 -19.07
CA LYS A 3 4.30 -2.94 -18.25
C LYS A 3 3.67 -2.22 -17.06
N PHE A 4 2.39 -2.50 -16.80
CA PHE A 4 1.70 -2.13 -15.56
C PHE A 4 1.84 -3.27 -14.56
N VAL A 5 2.06 -2.95 -13.29
CA VAL A 5 2.31 -3.94 -12.22
C VAL A 5 1.33 -3.72 -11.07
N SER A 6 0.62 -4.77 -10.66
CA SER A 6 -0.17 -4.73 -9.43
C SER A 6 0.63 -5.36 -8.29
N ILE A 7 0.91 -4.60 -7.24
CA ILE A 7 1.61 -5.07 -6.05
C ILE A 7 0.54 -5.42 -5.01
N VAL A 8 0.42 -6.71 -4.69
CA VAL A 8 -0.54 -7.20 -3.69
C VAL A 8 0.21 -7.49 -2.39
N VAL A 9 -0.19 -6.84 -1.30
CA VAL A 9 0.44 -6.94 0.02
C VAL A 9 -0.55 -7.57 1.00
N PRO A 10 -0.47 -8.89 1.24
CA PRO A 10 -1.22 -9.51 2.32
C PRO A 10 -0.62 -9.14 3.68
N THR A 11 -1.46 -8.77 4.64
CA THR A 11 -1.05 -8.44 6.00
C THR A 11 -2.09 -8.93 7.02
N CYS A 12 -1.65 -9.13 8.25
CA CYS A 12 -2.51 -9.49 9.38
C CYS A 12 -1.76 -9.12 10.67
N ASN A 13 -2.37 -8.26 11.49
CA ASN A 13 -1.88 -7.81 12.80
C ASN A 13 -0.43 -7.30 12.79
N ARG A 14 -0.01 -6.59 11.72
CA ARG A 14 1.37 -6.09 11.52
C ARG A 14 1.41 -4.65 10.95
N PRO A 15 0.82 -3.66 11.64
CA PRO A 15 0.71 -2.29 11.12
C PRO A 15 2.06 -1.61 10.89
N GLU A 16 3.05 -1.83 11.77
CA GLU A 16 4.38 -1.20 11.65
C GLU A 16 5.16 -1.74 10.45
N MET A 17 5.20 -3.07 10.26
CA MET A 17 5.84 -3.68 9.10
C MET A 17 5.15 -3.29 7.79
N LEU A 18 3.81 -3.18 7.78
CA LEU A 18 3.07 -2.70 6.62
C LEU A 18 3.49 -1.28 6.28
N LYS A 19 3.58 -0.40 7.28
CA LYS A 19 4.02 0.99 7.09
C LYS A 19 5.44 1.06 6.52
N GLU A 20 6.40 0.34 7.10
CA GLU A 20 7.78 0.31 6.59
C GLU A 20 7.87 -0.20 5.15
N CYS A 21 7.14 -1.30 4.87
CA CYS A 21 7.04 -1.88 3.53
C CYS A 21 6.55 -0.83 2.53
N LEU A 22 5.41 -0.19 2.82
CA LEU A 22 4.80 0.80 1.94
C LEU A 22 5.68 2.05 1.79
N GLU A 23 6.25 2.59 2.87
CA GLU A 23 7.14 3.75 2.82
C GLU A 23 8.34 3.53 1.86
N SER A 24 8.84 2.29 1.77
CA SER A 24 9.92 1.90 0.83
C SER A 24 9.50 1.92 -0.66
N TYR A 25 8.21 1.68 -0.94
CA TYR A 25 7.65 1.74 -2.30
C TYR A 25 7.25 3.17 -2.67
N LEU A 26 6.63 3.90 -1.75
CA LEU A 26 6.12 5.25 -1.98
C LEU A 26 7.23 6.28 -2.25
N THR A 27 8.43 6.07 -1.70
CA THR A 27 9.60 6.93 -1.95
C THR A 27 10.20 6.76 -3.36
N LYS A 28 9.90 5.67 -4.07
CA LYS A 28 10.40 5.43 -5.43
C LYS A 28 9.47 6.08 -6.46
N ALA A 29 9.64 7.39 -6.63
CA ALA A 29 8.81 8.26 -7.48
C ALA A 29 8.80 7.94 -9.00
N ILE A 30 9.60 6.98 -9.48
CA ILE A 30 9.86 6.76 -10.91
C ILE A 30 8.71 6.02 -11.64
N LEU A 31 7.74 5.46 -10.89
CA LEU A 31 6.72 4.57 -11.47
C LEU A 31 5.27 4.95 -11.13
N LYS A 32 4.97 6.22 -10.83
CA LYS A 32 3.65 6.67 -10.32
C LYS A 32 2.43 6.17 -11.13
N ASP A 33 2.57 6.04 -12.45
CA ASP A 33 1.48 5.57 -13.34
C ASP A 33 1.68 4.14 -13.87
N LYS A 34 2.66 3.42 -13.34
CA LYS A 34 3.06 2.07 -13.80
C LYS A 34 2.76 0.98 -12.79
N TYR A 35 2.28 1.32 -11.59
CA TYR A 35 1.83 0.33 -10.63
C TYR A 35 0.65 0.80 -9.78
N GLU A 36 -0.03 -0.16 -9.20
CA GLU A 36 -0.98 0.04 -8.10
C GLU A 36 -0.55 -0.80 -6.90
N ILE A 37 -0.98 -0.38 -5.71
CA ILE A 37 -0.80 -1.14 -4.47
C ILE A 37 -2.18 -1.57 -3.98
N ILE A 38 -2.33 -2.87 -3.71
CA ILE A 38 -3.52 -3.48 -3.14
C ILE A 38 -3.11 -4.14 -1.82
N VAL A 39 -3.55 -3.58 -0.70
CA VAL A 39 -3.35 -4.17 0.62
C VAL A 39 -4.57 -5.04 0.94
N VAL A 40 -4.32 -6.28 1.34
CA VAL A 40 -5.34 -7.22 1.82
C VAL A 40 -5.04 -7.52 3.27
N ASP A 41 -5.89 -7.04 4.17
CA ASP A 41 -5.69 -7.11 5.61
C ASP A 41 -6.68 -8.05 6.28
N SER A 42 -6.20 -9.19 6.76
CA SER A 42 -7.01 -10.18 7.47
C SER A 42 -6.92 -10.04 9.00
N SER A 43 -6.56 -8.87 9.52
CA SER A 43 -6.65 -8.57 10.95
C SER A 43 -8.11 -8.56 11.43
N SER A 44 -8.31 -8.61 12.74
CA SER A 44 -9.62 -8.32 13.35
C SER A 44 -9.79 -6.87 13.76
N GLU A 45 -8.67 -6.12 13.84
CA GLU A 45 -8.62 -4.73 14.26
C GLU A 45 -7.93 -3.89 13.20
N ILE A 46 -8.62 -2.85 12.73
CA ILE A 46 -8.14 -1.96 11.67
C ILE A 46 -7.67 -0.64 12.28
N ASP A 47 -6.41 -0.25 12.02
CA ASP A 47 -5.96 1.11 12.31
C ASP A 47 -6.28 2.04 11.12
N SER A 48 -7.49 2.61 11.13
CA SER A 48 -8.01 3.47 10.06
C SER A 48 -7.13 4.69 9.77
N LYS A 49 -6.48 5.25 10.81
CA LYS A 49 -5.60 6.42 10.67
C LYS A 49 -4.34 6.08 9.87
N THR A 50 -3.74 4.93 10.14
CA THR A 50 -2.56 4.45 9.42
C THR A 50 -2.87 4.27 7.93
N ILE A 51 -4.03 3.68 7.62
CA ILE A 51 -4.48 3.48 6.24
C ILE A 51 -4.69 4.80 5.52
N GLU A 52 -5.34 5.77 6.17
CA GLU A 52 -5.58 7.09 5.58
C GLU A 52 -4.28 7.84 5.29
N VAL A 53 -3.33 7.80 6.22
CA VAL A 53 -1.99 8.39 6.02
C VAL A 53 -1.27 7.73 4.84
N LEU A 54 -1.31 6.41 4.74
CA LEU A 54 -0.67 5.66 3.65
C LEU A 54 -1.32 5.96 2.29
N LYS A 55 -2.65 6.05 2.25
CA LYS A 55 -3.40 6.41 1.05
C LYS A 55 -3.06 7.82 0.57
N ASN A 56 -2.97 8.79 1.49
CA ASN A 56 -2.63 10.18 1.18
C ASN A 56 -1.17 10.36 0.73
N LYS A 57 -0.25 9.54 1.24
CA LYS A 57 1.15 9.52 0.80
C LYS A 57 1.35 8.79 -0.53
N SER A 58 0.40 7.96 -0.96
CA SER A 58 0.57 7.15 -2.16
C SER A 58 0.45 8.00 -3.42
N PRO A 59 1.50 8.06 -4.26
CA PRO A 59 1.44 8.80 -5.51
C PRO A 59 0.74 8.02 -6.63
N SER A 60 0.37 6.76 -6.35
CA SER A 60 -0.26 5.81 -7.26
C SER A 60 -1.56 5.31 -6.65
N ARG A 61 -2.40 4.65 -7.47
CA ARG A 61 -3.64 4.02 -7.00
C ARG A 61 -3.35 3.08 -5.82
N PHE A 62 -4.02 3.35 -4.70
CA PHE A 62 -3.92 2.58 -3.46
C PHE A 62 -5.30 2.04 -3.09
N VAL A 63 -5.40 0.71 -2.97
CA VAL A 63 -6.61 -0.01 -2.59
C VAL A 63 -6.33 -0.75 -1.29
N TYR A 64 -7.25 -0.64 -0.33
CA TYR A 64 -7.18 -1.38 0.93
C TYR A 64 -8.44 -2.22 1.05
N LEU A 65 -8.27 -3.52 1.25
CA LEU A 65 -9.31 -4.52 1.42
C LEU A 65 -9.12 -5.16 2.79
N HIS A 66 -10.20 -5.23 3.57
CA HIS A 66 -10.26 -5.92 4.86
C HIS A 66 -11.33 -7.00 4.78
#